data_AF-N6X201-F1
#
_entry.id   AF-N6X201-F1
#
_cell.length_a   1.000
_cell.length_b   1.000
_cell.length_c   1.000
_cell.angle_alpha   90.00
_cell.angle_beta   90.00
_cell.angle_gamma   90.00
#
_symmetry.space_group_name_H-M   'P 1'
#
loop_
_entity.id
_entity.type
_entity.pdbx_description
1 polymer ?
#
loop_
_entity_poly.entity_id
_entity_poly.type
_entity_poly.pdbx_seq_one_letter_code
_entity_poly.pdbx_strand_id
1 'polypeptide(L)'
;SLPARLARERGGAAEALARTVTQQAGGKDRTLSMLLGRVAVHRLWGWPMLLGVLYLVYLFVGDFGASTLVGLLEEDFFGEVLNPAVTDFVHSHISTPWLADLFVGEYGLWTMGMTYALALILPIVTTFFLAFGVLEDSGYFSRLSVIANRLFAAIGLNGRAVLPMVLGLGCVTMATLTTRILHTPRERLITIYLMALAIPCSAQLGVVLGLLGGISFGATVIWVAAIVLVLLFTGWLASKVVPGRRVPLITELPPMRMPVLGNVLKKTGGRLKWYLIEVIPLFLIGTLIMFVLDRSGALPWIIEAGKPLVVGWLGLPPEASAAFVMGFLRRDFGASGLFALQGELSMVQAVVGMVTITLFVPCIASLMMIVKEQGMKVAALMLAMIIPTAFLVGGLLNHGLRLFF
;
A
#
# COMPACT_ATOMS: atom_id res chain seq x y z
N SER A 1 -10.08 -22.12 -23.75
CA SER A 1 -11.49 -21.77 -23.99
C SER A 1 -11.65 -21.32 -25.44
N LEU A 2 -12.85 -21.48 -26.03
CA LEU A 2 -13.18 -21.07 -27.41
C LEU A 2 -12.82 -19.59 -27.71
N PRO A 3 -13.02 -18.64 -26.78
CA PRO A 3 -12.59 -17.25 -26.95
C PRO A 3 -11.08 -17.07 -27.15
N ALA A 4 -10.25 -17.88 -26.47
CA ALA A 4 -8.80 -17.80 -26.59
C ALA A 4 -8.29 -18.32 -27.94
N ARG A 5 -8.99 -19.30 -28.54
CA ARG A 5 -8.67 -19.80 -29.89
C ARG A 5 -9.06 -18.77 -30.96
N LEU A 6 -10.25 -18.19 -30.85
CA LEU A 6 -10.71 -17.11 -31.74
C LEU A 6 -9.79 -15.87 -31.70
N ALA A 7 -9.31 -15.49 -30.51
CA ALA A 7 -8.38 -14.38 -30.37
C ALA A 7 -7.02 -14.68 -31.04
N ARG A 8 -6.52 -15.93 -30.95
CA ARG A 8 -5.29 -16.34 -31.64
C ARG A 8 -5.42 -16.29 -33.15
N GLU A 9 -6.50 -16.83 -33.70
CA GLU A 9 -6.74 -16.83 -35.15
C GLU A 9 -6.87 -15.40 -35.70
N ARG A 10 -7.62 -14.55 -35.01
CA ARG A 10 -7.75 -13.13 -35.37
C ARG A 10 -6.42 -12.40 -35.31
N GLY A 11 -5.62 -12.64 -34.26
CA GLY A 11 -4.29 -12.07 -34.12
C GLY A 11 -3.36 -12.52 -35.26
N GLY A 12 -3.39 -13.81 -35.62
CA GLY A 12 -2.59 -14.36 -36.71
C GLY A 12 -2.95 -13.77 -38.08
N ALA A 13 -4.24 -13.64 -38.37
CA ALA A 13 -4.72 -13.02 -39.62
C ALA A 13 -4.35 -11.53 -39.70
N ALA A 14 -4.48 -10.79 -38.59
CA ALA A 14 -4.11 -9.39 -38.52
C ALA A 14 -2.60 -9.18 -38.67
N GLU A 15 -1.77 -10.06 -38.08
CA GLU A 15 -0.31 -10.00 -38.21
C GLU A 15 0.14 -10.34 -39.63
N ALA A 16 -0.50 -11.30 -40.30
CA ALA A 16 -0.24 -11.63 -41.70
C ALA A 16 -0.54 -10.45 -42.63
N LEU A 17 -1.66 -9.74 -42.41
CA LEU A 17 -1.99 -8.50 -43.12
C LEU A 17 -1.02 -7.37 -42.79
N ALA A 18 -0.67 -7.18 -41.52
CA ALA A 18 0.27 -6.13 -41.14
C ALA A 18 1.63 -6.28 -41.83
N ARG A 19 2.13 -7.52 -41.97
CA ARG A 19 3.40 -7.81 -42.65
C ARG A 19 3.40 -7.52 -44.15
N THR A 20 2.25 -7.57 -44.83
CA THR A 20 2.16 -7.23 -46.25
C THR A 20 2.13 -5.73 -46.51
N VAL A 21 1.67 -4.92 -45.55
CA VAL A 21 1.55 -3.45 -45.71
C VAL A 21 2.60 -2.63 -44.96
N THR A 22 3.35 -3.23 -44.04
CA THR A 22 4.40 -2.52 -43.29
C THR A 22 5.79 -2.89 -43.81
N GLN A 23 6.52 -1.91 -44.34
CA GLN A 23 7.96 -2.00 -44.48
C GLN A 23 8.58 -1.68 -43.12
N GLN A 24 9.19 -2.67 -42.47
CA GLN A 24 10.05 -2.40 -41.32
C GLN A 24 11.29 -1.68 -41.84
N ALA A 25 11.37 -0.36 -41.63
CA ALA A 25 12.61 0.37 -41.78
C ALA A 25 13.66 -0.35 -40.94
N GLY A 26 14.74 -0.80 -41.58
CA GLY A 26 15.85 -1.51 -40.96
C GLY A 26 16.64 -0.60 -40.02
N GLY A 27 16.02 -0.20 -38.92
CA GLY A 27 16.69 0.40 -37.78
C GLY A 27 17.38 -0.72 -37.01
N LYS A 28 18.71 -0.60 -36.88
CA LYS A 28 19.59 -1.51 -36.15
C LYS A 28 19.31 -1.44 -34.64
N ASP A 29 18.11 -1.77 -34.21
CA ASP A 29 17.74 -1.74 -32.80
C ASP A 29 18.12 -3.07 -32.12
N ARG A 30 19.43 -3.30 -31.98
CA ARG A 30 19.94 -4.14 -30.88
C ARG A 30 19.94 -3.33 -29.58
N THR A 31 18.85 -2.60 -29.34
CA THR A 31 18.76 -1.64 -28.24
C THR A 31 18.56 -2.42 -26.96
N LEU A 32 19.27 -2.05 -25.89
CA LEU A 32 19.14 -2.64 -24.55
C LEU A 32 17.67 -2.79 -24.14
N SER A 33 16.79 -1.85 -24.55
CA SER A 33 15.34 -1.89 -24.37
C SER A 33 14.66 -3.13 -24.97
N MET A 34 15.07 -3.62 -26.14
CA MET A 34 14.51 -4.85 -26.73
C MET A 34 15.00 -6.11 -26.03
N LEU A 35 16.26 -6.13 -25.59
CA LEU A 35 16.85 -7.27 -24.89
C LEU A 35 16.25 -7.39 -23.48
N LEU A 36 16.20 -6.28 -22.73
CA LEU A 36 15.49 -6.16 -21.46
C LEU A 36 14.01 -6.53 -21.63
N GLY A 37 13.39 -6.17 -22.75
CA GLY A 37 11.98 -6.49 -23.01
C GLY A 37 11.75 -7.99 -23.18
N ARG A 38 12.65 -8.67 -23.90
CA ARG A 38 12.59 -10.11 -24.12
C ARG A 38 12.83 -10.89 -22.82
N VAL A 39 13.81 -10.45 -22.02
CA VAL A 39 14.08 -11.00 -20.68
C VAL A 39 12.87 -10.80 -19.76
N ALA A 40 12.27 -9.60 -19.78
CA ALA A 40 11.11 -9.25 -18.95
C ALA A 40 9.84 -10.05 -19.26
N VAL A 41 9.73 -10.76 -20.39
CA VAL A 41 8.55 -11.59 -20.71
C VAL A 41 8.88 -13.09 -20.64
N HIS A 42 10.15 -13.44 -20.47
CA HIS A 42 10.58 -14.83 -20.42
C HIS A 42 10.01 -15.52 -19.17
N ARG A 43 9.45 -16.72 -19.33
CA ARG A 43 8.75 -17.46 -18.27
C ARG A 43 9.57 -17.64 -16.99
N LEU A 44 10.88 -17.84 -17.12
CA LEU A 44 11.81 -18.06 -16.01
C LEU A 44 12.60 -16.81 -15.61
N TRP A 45 12.93 -15.93 -16.56
CA TRP A 45 13.78 -14.75 -16.31
C TRP A 45 12.98 -13.49 -15.95
N GLY A 46 11.68 -13.49 -16.26
CA GLY A 46 10.78 -12.40 -15.88
C GLY A 46 10.57 -12.29 -14.37
N TRP A 47 10.58 -13.41 -13.63
CA TRP A 47 10.45 -13.41 -12.16
C TRP A 47 11.68 -12.83 -11.45
N PRO A 48 12.93 -13.26 -11.74
CA PRO A 48 14.14 -12.62 -11.22
C PRO A 48 14.24 -11.14 -11.59
N MET A 49 13.88 -10.78 -12.82
CA MET A 49 13.88 -9.38 -13.24
C MET A 49 12.85 -8.55 -12.47
N LEU A 50 11.66 -9.11 -12.20
CA LEU A 50 10.65 -8.47 -11.35
C LEU A 50 11.14 -8.26 -9.93
N LEU A 51 11.74 -9.28 -9.33
CA LEU A 51 12.30 -9.18 -7.99
C LEU A 51 13.45 -8.16 -7.94
N GLY A 52 14.33 -8.14 -8.94
CA GLY A 52 15.42 -7.18 -9.03
C GLY A 52 14.92 -5.74 -9.21
N VAL A 53 13.90 -5.52 -10.04
CA VAL A 53 13.28 -4.20 -10.20
C VAL A 53 12.59 -3.76 -8.91
N LEU A 54 11.83 -4.64 -8.26
CA LEU A 54 11.18 -4.35 -7.00
C LEU A 54 12.20 -4.05 -5.89
N TYR A 55 13.32 -4.77 -5.86
CA TYR A 55 14.43 -4.53 -4.94
C TYR A 55 15.10 -3.17 -5.19
N LEU A 56 15.32 -2.78 -6.45
CA LEU A 56 15.83 -1.45 -6.79
C LEU A 56 14.88 -0.33 -6.37
N VAL A 57 13.57 -0.52 -6.57
CA VAL A 57 12.56 0.43 -6.09
C VAL A 57 12.57 0.48 -4.57
N TYR A 58 12.67 -0.66 -3.89
CA TYR A 58 12.79 -0.72 -2.43
C TYR A 58 14.03 0.01 -1.93
N LEU A 59 15.19 -0.16 -2.55
CA LEU A 59 16.42 0.54 -2.16
C LEU A 59 16.26 2.05 -2.39
N PHE A 60 15.67 2.45 -3.51
CA PHE A 60 15.46 3.87 -3.79
C PHE A 60 14.39 4.54 -2.90
N VAL A 61 13.29 3.85 -2.59
CA VAL A 61 12.17 4.42 -1.82
C VAL A 61 12.35 4.21 -0.32
N GLY A 62 12.85 3.05 0.10
CA GLY A 62 13.04 2.67 1.50
C GLY A 62 14.31 3.28 2.07
N ASP A 63 15.47 3.01 1.48
CA ASP A 63 16.75 3.49 2.00
C ASP A 63 16.89 5.00 1.77
N PHE A 64 16.84 5.44 0.51
CA PHE A 64 17.01 6.86 0.19
C PHE A 64 15.79 7.70 0.56
N GLY A 65 14.58 7.25 0.20
CA GLY A 65 13.34 8.00 0.48
C GLY A 65 12.95 8.01 1.95
N ALA A 66 12.83 6.85 2.58
CA ALA A 66 12.27 6.71 3.92
C ALA A 66 13.32 6.79 5.04
N SER A 67 14.60 6.47 4.79
CA SER A 67 15.64 6.67 5.80
C SER A 67 16.30 8.04 5.66
N THR A 68 16.89 8.35 4.50
CA THR A 68 17.68 9.58 4.35
C THR A 68 16.80 10.83 4.29
N LEU A 69 15.84 10.90 3.36
CA LEU A 69 15.04 12.12 3.20
C LEU A 69 14.10 12.38 4.37
N VAL A 70 13.50 11.33 4.95
CA VAL A 70 12.62 11.49 6.11
C VAL A 70 13.43 11.89 7.34
N GLY A 71 14.57 11.28 7.63
CA GLY A 71 15.42 11.72 8.75
C GLY A 71 15.76 13.21 8.65
N LEU A 72 16.19 13.67 7.47
CA LEU A 72 16.49 15.09 7.23
C LEU A 72 15.28 16.02 7.39
N LEU A 73 14.08 15.60 7.01
CA LEU A 73 12.89 16.45 7.11
C LEU A 73 12.23 16.37 8.49
N GLU A 74 12.08 15.18 9.05
CA GLU A 74 11.36 14.91 10.29
C GLU A 74 12.20 15.24 11.52
N GLU A 75 13.44 14.72 11.58
CA GLU A 75 14.32 14.91 12.73
C GLU A 75 14.99 16.29 12.65
N ASP A 76 15.72 16.58 11.56
CA ASP A 76 16.52 17.82 11.49
C ASP A 76 15.63 19.06 11.26
N PHE A 77 14.80 19.07 10.23
CA PHE A 77 14.06 20.29 9.86
C PHE A 77 12.83 20.54 10.74
N PHE A 78 11.93 19.55 10.83
CA PHE A 78 10.72 19.69 11.65
C PHE A 78 11.03 19.54 13.13
N GLY A 79 11.84 18.56 13.52
CA GLY A 79 12.17 18.29 14.92
C GLY A 79 12.99 19.39 15.58
N GLU A 80 14.09 19.83 14.97
CA GLU A 80 15.01 20.80 15.60
C GLU A 80 14.63 22.27 15.37
N VAL A 81 14.02 22.60 14.24
CA VAL A 81 13.78 24.01 13.87
C VAL A 81 12.29 24.36 13.94
N LEU A 82 11.44 23.62 13.25
CA LEU A 82 10.07 24.07 13.00
C LEU A 82 9.10 23.79 14.14
N ASN A 83 9.13 22.59 14.73
CA ASN A 83 8.30 22.20 15.85
C ASN A 83 8.58 23.07 17.09
N PRO A 84 9.83 23.26 17.55
CA PRO A 84 10.10 24.12 18.71
C PRO A 84 9.74 25.58 18.43
N ALA A 85 10.05 26.12 17.24
CA ALA A 85 9.66 27.49 16.89
C ALA A 85 8.14 27.71 16.88
N VAL A 86 7.37 26.75 16.37
CA VAL A 86 5.91 26.82 16.37
C VAL A 86 5.35 26.60 17.77
N THR A 87 5.97 25.74 18.57
CA THR A 87 5.60 25.50 19.97
C THR A 87 5.75 26.77 20.79
N ASP A 88 6.89 27.44 20.67
CA ASP A 88 7.18 28.71 21.35
C ASP A 88 6.26 29.84 20.85
N PHE A 89 5.98 29.88 19.54
CA PHE A 89 5.05 30.85 18.98
C PHE A 89 3.60 30.65 19.49
N VAL A 90 3.14 29.40 19.55
CA VAL A 90 1.79 29.07 20.03
C VAL A 90 1.68 29.34 21.53
N HIS A 91 2.65 28.95 22.35
CA HIS A 91 2.62 29.23 23.79
C HIS A 91 2.75 30.71 24.12
N SER A 92 3.44 31.51 23.28
CA SER A 92 3.55 32.96 23.48
C SER A 92 2.30 33.74 23.08
N HIS A 93 1.54 33.28 22.08
CA HIS A 93 0.33 33.97 21.60
C HIS A 93 -0.99 33.38 22.11
N ILE A 94 -1.02 32.11 22.53
CA ILE A 94 -2.23 31.40 22.96
C ILE A 94 -2.09 31.02 24.43
N SER A 95 -2.72 31.80 25.31
CA SER A 95 -2.71 31.57 26.76
C SER A 95 -3.71 30.50 27.22
N THR A 96 -4.59 30.02 26.33
CA THR A 96 -5.59 28.98 26.65
C THR A 96 -5.01 27.58 26.46
N PRO A 97 -4.83 26.79 27.53
CA PRO A 97 -4.12 25.50 27.46
C PRO A 97 -4.72 24.53 26.45
N TRP A 98 -6.06 24.43 26.39
CA TRP A 98 -6.75 23.54 25.46
C TRP A 98 -6.54 23.91 23.99
N LEU A 99 -6.39 25.20 23.68
CA LEU A 99 -6.20 25.65 22.30
C LEU A 99 -4.73 25.50 21.89
N ALA A 100 -3.78 25.71 22.81
CA ALA A 100 -2.38 25.38 22.58
C ALA A 100 -2.18 23.87 22.34
N ASP A 101 -2.81 23.01 23.15
CA ASP A 101 -2.77 21.54 22.98
C ASP A 101 -3.39 21.09 21.65
N LEU A 102 -4.40 21.78 21.14
CA LEU A 102 -5.01 21.48 19.84
C LEU A 102 -4.02 21.69 18.68
N PHE A 103 -3.13 22.68 18.79
CA PHE A 103 -2.14 22.96 17.75
C PHE A 103 -0.84 22.17 17.95
N VAL A 104 -0.36 22.06 19.19
CA VAL A 104 1.00 21.61 19.52
C VAL A 104 1.06 20.43 20.49
N GLY A 105 -0.08 19.95 20.99
CA GLY A 105 -0.13 18.80 21.89
C GLY A 105 0.24 17.47 21.23
N GLU A 106 0.10 16.38 21.99
CA GLU A 106 0.41 15.00 21.55
C GLU A 106 -0.37 14.58 20.29
N TYR A 107 -1.59 15.10 20.11
CA TYR A 107 -2.42 14.94 18.91
C TYR A 107 -2.61 16.25 18.11
N GLY A 108 -1.68 17.19 18.25
CA GLY A 108 -1.78 18.53 17.67
C GLY A 108 -1.89 18.52 16.15
N LEU A 109 -2.68 19.46 15.61
CA LEU A 109 -2.84 19.66 14.16
C LEU A 109 -1.50 19.93 13.47
N TRP A 110 -0.58 20.64 14.14
CA TRP A 110 0.73 20.94 13.60
C TRP A 110 1.72 19.80 13.85
N THR A 111 1.93 19.45 15.12
CA THR A 111 2.94 18.48 15.58
C THR A 111 2.71 17.07 15.05
N MET A 112 1.46 16.60 14.98
CA MET A 112 1.13 15.30 14.40
C MET A 112 0.62 15.41 12.97
N GLY A 113 -0.31 16.33 12.70
CA GLY A 113 -0.98 16.41 11.41
C GLY A 113 -0.05 16.88 10.29
N MET A 114 0.46 18.10 10.42
CA MET A 114 1.30 18.73 9.40
C MET A 114 2.69 18.10 9.32
N THR A 115 3.35 17.90 10.47
CA THR A 115 4.69 17.32 10.52
C THR A 115 4.72 15.97 9.84
N TYR A 116 3.82 15.05 10.17
CA TYR A 116 3.89 13.75 9.52
C TYR A 116 3.39 13.76 8.07
N ALA A 117 2.42 14.61 7.72
CA ALA A 117 1.94 14.70 6.33
C ALA A 117 2.98 15.29 5.38
N LEU A 118 3.83 16.21 5.87
CA LEU A 118 4.86 16.89 5.08
C LEU A 118 6.25 16.29 5.26
N ALA A 119 6.68 16.02 6.48
CA ALA A 119 8.02 15.53 6.77
C ALA A 119 8.18 14.05 6.44
N LEU A 120 7.21 13.21 6.85
CA LEU A 120 7.30 11.77 6.66
C LEU A 120 6.76 11.33 5.30
N ILE A 121 5.52 11.72 4.96
CA ILE A 121 4.84 11.13 3.79
C ILE A 121 5.27 11.78 2.47
N LEU A 122 5.50 13.10 2.43
CA LEU A 122 5.81 13.80 1.17
C LEU A 122 7.08 13.25 0.49
N PRO A 123 8.21 13.01 1.20
CA PRO A 123 9.41 12.48 0.55
C PRO A 123 9.24 11.03 0.07
N ILE A 124 8.59 10.19 0.87
CA ILE A 124 8.32 8.79 0.52
C ILE A 124 7.43 8.73 -0.73
N VAL A 125 6.35 9.50 -0.77
CA VAL A 125 5.43 9.53 -1.91
C VAL A 125 6.10 10.13 -3.16
N THR A 126 6.98 11.12 -2.99
CA THR A 126 7.74 11.73 -4.08
C THR A 126 8.69 10.72 -4.74
N THR A 127 9.51 10.05 -3.93
CA THR A 127 10.46 9.03 -4.41
C THR A 127 9.73 7.83 -5.01
N PHE A 128 8.63 7.38 -4.38
CA PHE A 128 7.78 6.33 -4.92
C PHE A 128 7.21 6.69 -6.29
N PHE A 129 6.61 7.88 -6.47
CA PHE A 129 6.04 8.27 -7.75
C PHE A 129 7.09 8.52 -8.83
N LEU A 130 8.30 8.96 -8.45
CA LEU A 130 9.42 9.07 -9.37
C LEU A 130 9.84 7.69 -9.90
N ALA A 131 10.08 6.72 -9.00
CA ALA A 131 10.41 5.35 -9.38
C ALA A 131 9.27 4.69 -10.18
N PHE A 132 8.02 4.90 -9.76
CA PHE A 132 6.86 4.38 -10.45
C PHE A 132 6.69 4.99 -11.84
N GLY A 133 6.91 6.30 -12.00
CA GLY A 133 6.83 6.98 -13.28
C GLY A 133 7.85 6.45 -14.30
N VAL A 134 9.06 6.10 -13.83
CA VAL A 134 10.10 5.42 -14.64
C VAL A 134 9.62 4.03 -15.12
N LEU A 135 9.00 3.25 -14.23
CA LEU A 135 8.44 1.93 -14.59
C LEU A 135 7.22 2.02 -15.52
N GLU A 136 6.43 3.08 -15.38
CA GLU A 136 5.27 3.35 -16.23
C GLU A 136 5.69 3.73 -17.65
N ASP A 137 6.60 4.70 -17.78
CA ASP A 137 7.05 5.21 -19.08
C ASP A 137 7.95 4.21 -19.83
N SER A 138 8.61 3.29 -19.14
CA SER A 138 9.38 2.21 -19.76
C SER A 138 8.52 1.11 -20.40
N GLY A 139 7.21 1.07 -20.11
CA GLY A 139 6.31 0.01 -20.57
C GLY A 139 6.52 -1.32 -19.83
N TYR A 140 7.22 -1.30 -18.70
CA TYR A 140 7.47 -2.49 -17.88
C TYR A 140 6.16 -3.10 -17.36
N PHE A 141 5.19 -2.26 -16.95
CA PHE A 141 3.91 -2.72 -16.44
C PHE A 141 3.09 -3.55 -17.43
N SER A 142 3.18 -3.24 -18.73
CA SER A 142 2.50 -4.03 -19.75
C SER A 142 3.03 -5.47 -19.76
N ARG A 143 4.34 -5.67 -19.59
CA ARG A 143 4.97 -7.00 -19.52
C ARG A 143 4.67 -7.71 -18.22
N LEU A 144 4.72 -6.97 -17.10
CA LEU A 144 4.35 -7.48 -15.79
C LEU A 144 2.93 -8.03 -15.77
N SER A 145 1.98 -7.33 -16.41
CA SER A 145 0.59 -7.78 -16.53
C SER A 145 0.46 -9.14 -17.22
N VAL A 146 1.31 -9.44 -18.21
CA VAL A 146 1.31 -10.72 -18.94
C VAL A 146 1.84 -11.86 -18.07
N ILE A 147 2.94 -11.63 -17.34
CA ILE A 147 3.52 -12.65 -16.44
C ILE A 147 2.55 -12.97 -15.30
N ALA A 148 2.06 -11.93 -14.65
CA ALA A 148 1.21 -12.07 -13.48
C ALA A 148 -0.22 -12.51 -13.84
N ASN A 149 -0.63 -12.46 -15.12
CA ASN A 149 -1.94 -12.94 -15.56
C ASN A 149 -2.26 -14.37 -15.10
N ARG A 150 -1.26 -15.26 -14.99
CA ARG A 150 -1.46 -16.63 -14.50
C ARG A 150 -1.73 -16.68 -12.99
N LEU A 151 -0.98 -15.90 -12.21
CA LEU A 151 -1.16 -15.83 -10.75
C LEU A 151 -2.53 -15.23 -10.41
N PHE A 152 -2.84 -14.07 -11.01
CA PHE A 152 -4.11 -13.39 -10.81
C PHE A 152 -5.30 -14.18 -11.38
N ALA A 153 -5.07 -15.09 -12.33
CA ALA A 153 -6.11 -16.00 -12.81
C ALA A 153 -6.66 -16.91 -11.71
N ALA A 154 -5.80 -17.42 -10.83
CA ALA A 154 -6.20 -18.29 -9.73
C ALA A 154 -7.14 -17.56 -8.74
N ILE A 155 -7.01 -16.24 -8.69
CA ILE A 155 -7.76 -15.32 -7.83
C ILE A 155 -8.96 -14.69 -8.60
N GLY A 156 -9.22 -15.14 -9.82
CA GLY A 156 -10.31 -14.63 -10.66
C GLY A 156 -10.14 -13.20 -11.17
N LEU A 157 -8.92 -12.64 -11.12
CA LEU A 157 -8.57 -11.29 -11.57
C LEU A 157 -7.86 -11.31 -12.92
N ASN A 158 -7.93 -10.20 -13.66
CA ASN A 158 -7.18 -10.01 -14.90
C ASN A 158 -5.73 -9.55 -14.61
N GLY A 159 -4.77 -9.90 -15.46
CA GLY A 159 -3.36 -9.44 -15.31
C GLY A 159 -3.20 -7.91 -15.23
N ARG A 160 -4.15 -7.12 -15.72
CA ARG A 160 -4.17 -5.66 -15.53
C ARG A 160 -4.34 -5.22 -14.08
N ALA A 161 -4.89 -6.07 -13.20
CA ALA A 161 -5.05 -5.79 -11.77
C ALA A 161 -3.70 -5.65 -11.04
N VAL A 162 -2.61 -6.10 -11.65
CA VAL A 162 -1.27 -5.97 -11.07
C VAL A 162 -0.85 -4.51 -10.95
N LEU A 163 -1.27 -3.66 -11.89
CA LEU A 163 -0.93 -2.23 -11.85
C LEU A 163 -1.46 -1.55 -10.58
N PRO A 164 -2.76 -1.59 -10.26
CA PRO A 164 -3.28 -1.03 -9.01
C PRO A 164 -2.73 -1.74 -7.78
N MET A 165 -2.50 -3.06 -7.82
CA MET A 165 -1.94 -3.79 -6.68
C MET A 165 -0.52 -3.34 -6.31
N VAL A 166 0.35 -3.16 -7.31
CA VAL A 166 1.71 -2.64 -7.11
C VAL A 166 1.67 -1.17 -6.68
N LEU A 167 0.75 -0.37 -7.22
CA LEU A 167 0.51 1.00 -6.75
C LEU A 167 0.06 1.05 -5.28
N GLY A 168 -0.69 0.04 -4.84
CA GLY A 168 -1.18 -0.09 -3.46
C GLY A 168 -0.04 -0.21 -2.45
N LEU A 169 1.10 -0.80 -2.86
CA LEU A 169 2.30 -0.88 -2.03
C LEU A 169 2.90 0.50 -1.71
N GLY A 170 2.58 1.53 -2.49
CA GLY A 170 2.86 2.92 -2.13
C GLY A 170 1.76 3.48 -1.26
N CYS A 171 0.61 3.78 -1.88
CA CYS A 171 -0.55 4.36 -1.20
C CYS A 171 -1.85 3.76 -1.75
N VAL A 172 -2.56 3.02 -0.88
CA VAL A 172 -3.83 2.35 -1.22
C VAL A 172 -4.89 3.35 -1.69
N THR A 173 -4.90 4.56 -1.12
CA THR A 173 -5.79 5.67 -1.49
C THR A 173 -5.67 6.02 -2.99
N MET A 174 -4.44 6.19 -3.48
CA MET A 174 -4.15 6.49 -4.88
C MET A 174 -4.35 5.28 -5.79
N ALA A 175 -3.95 4.10 -5.31
CA ALA A 175 -4.14 2.86 -6.04
C ALA A 175 -5.62 2.58 -6.33
N THR A 176 -6.50 2.91 -5.37
CA THR A 176 -7.96 2.75 -5.49
C THR A 176 -8.52 3.53 -6.70
N LEU A 177 -8.03 4.73 -6.99
CA LEU A 177 -8.41 5.48 -8.20
C LEU A 177 -7.99 4.78 -9.50
N THR A 178 -6.81 4.17 -9.49
CA THR A 178 -6.26 3.53 -10.70
C THR A 178 -6.99 2.24 -11.05
N THR A 179 -7.81 1.70 -10.14
CA THR A 179 -8.68 0.55 -10.44
C THR A 179 -9.74 0.85 -11.51
N ARG A 180 -9.92 2.13 -11.90
CA ARG A 180 -10.76 2.52 -13.04
C ARG A 180 -10.29 1.94 -14.39
N ILE A 181 -9.03 1.54 -14.51
CA ILE A 181 -8.48 0.87 -15.70
C ILE A 181 -9.04 -0.55 -15.89
N LEU A 182 -9.62 -1.15 -14.85
CA LEU A 182 -10.18 -2.50 -14.89
C LEU A 182 -11.51 -2.47 -15.65
N HIS A 183 -11.70 -3.46 -16.53
CA HIS A 183 -12.82 -3.49 -17.47
C HIS A 183 -14.17 -3.77 -16.80
N THR A 184 -14.17 -4.54 -15.70
CA THR A 184 -15.42 -4.95 -15.05
C THR A 184 -15.51 -4.43 -13.62
N PRO A 185 -16.74 -4.09 -13.15
CA PRO A 185 -16.95 -3.69 -11.77
C PRO A 185 -16.61 -4.81 -10.79
N ARG A 186 -16.79 -6.08 -11.17
CA ARG A 186 -16.34 -7.24 -10.40
C ARG A 186 -14.84 -7.22 -10.15
N GLU A 187 -14.03 -7.06 -11.19
CA GLU A 187 -12.57 -7.02 -11.05
C GLU A 187 -12.13 -5.80 -10.23
N ARG A 188 -12.79 -4.65 -10.42
CA ARG A 188 -12.57 -3.46 -9.61
C ARG A 188 -12.83 -3.72 -8.13
N LEU A 189 -13.99 -4.27 -7.79
CA LEU A 189 -14.39 -4.57 -6.41
C LEU A 189 -13.41 -5.52 -5.72
N ILE A 190 -13.07 -6.65 -6.36
CA ILE A 190 -12.13 -7.64 -5.81
C ILE A 190 -10.75 -7.01 -5.62
N THR A 191 -10.29 -6.18 -6.57
CA THR A 191 -8.99 -5.51 -6.47
C THR A 191 -8.97 -4.52 -5.32
N ILE A 192 -10.00 -3.68 -5.17
CA ILE A 192 -10.13 -2.73 -4.05
C ILE A 192 -10.15 -3.47 -2.71
N TYR A 193 -10.93 -4.54 -2.60
CA TYR A 193 -11.01 -5.35 -1.39
C TYR A 193 -9.65 -5.95 -1.00
N LEU A 194 -8.93 -6.53 -1.96
CA LEU A 194 -7.61 -7.11 -1.71
C LEU A 194 -6.55 -6.07 -1.37
N MET A 195 -6.59 -4.90 -2.01
CA MET A 195 -5.69 -3.79 -1.63
C MET A 195 -5.99 -3.28 -0.22
N ALA A 196 -7.27 -3.14 0.13
CA ALA A 196 -7.70 -2.71 1.45
C ALA A 196 -7.40 -3.74 2.53
N LEU A 197 -7.40 -5.04 2.20
CA LEU A 197 -7.14 -6.11 3.16
C LEU A 197 -5.66 -6.43 3.30
N ALA A 198 -4.96 -6.76 2.21
CA ALA A 198 -3.69 -7.50 2.30
C ALA A 198 -2.48 -6.71 1.82
N ILE A 199 -2.66 -5.53 1.21
CA ILE A 199 -1.54 -4.75 0.68
C ILE A 199 -1.07 -3.74 1.74
N PRO A 200 0.15 -3.89 2.29
CA PRO A 200 0.74 -2.87 3.14
C PRO A 200 1.19 -1.67 2.30
N CYS A 201 0.99 -0.46 2.82
CA CYS A 201 1.53 0.77 2.23
C CYS A 201 3.03 0.90 2.49
N SER A 202 3.71 1.80 1.77
CA SER A 202 5.18 1.87 1.79
C SER A 202 5.73 2.24 3.16
N ALA A 203 5.03 3.10 3.90
CA ALA A 203 5.42 3.46 5.26
C ALA A 203 5.25 2.27 6.23
N GLN A 204 4.13 1.55 6.16
CA GLN A 204 3.89 0.34 6.93
C GLN A 204 4.92 -0.75 6.62
N LEU A 205 5.26 -0.93 5.34
CA LEU A 205 6.30 -1.87 4.92
C LEU A 205 7.64 -1.58 5.59
N GLY A 206 8.05 -0.31 5.64
CA GLY A 206 9.29 0.10 6.31
C GLY A 206 9.32 -0.29 7.78
N VAL A 207 8.26 0.06 8.53
CA VAL A 207 8.17 -0.23 9.97
C VAL A 207 8.10 -1.73 10.26
N VAL A 208 7.32 -2.48 9.47
CA VAL A 208 7.21 -3.94 9.63
C VAL A 208 8.55 -4.63 9.37
N LEU A 209 9.24 -4.25 8.30
CA LEU A 209 10.56 -4.81 7.99
C LEU A 209 11.60 -4.40 9.02
N GLY A 210 11.54 -3.18 9.55
CA GLY A 210 12.37 -2.71 10.65
C GLY A 210 12.18 -3.55 11.92
N LEU A 211 10.93 -3.73 12.37
CA LEU A 211 10.64 -4.51 13.58
C LEU A 211 11.00 -5.99 13.41
N LEU A 212 10.43 -6.64 12.39
CA LEU A 212 10.56 -8.09 12.22
C LEU A 212 11.98 -8.46 11.80
N GLY A 213 12.61 -7.65 10.95
CA GLY A 213 14.01 -7.82 10.55
C GLY A 213 14.98 -7.64 11.71
N GLY A 214 14.70 -6.71 12.64
CA GLY A 214 15.47 -6.54 13.87
C GLY A 214 15.36 -7.71 14.84
N ILE A 215 14.21 -8.39 14.89
CA ILE A 215 14.00 -9.57 15.75
C ILE A 215 14.61 -10.83 15.12
N SER A 216 14.18 -11.21 13.92
CA SER A 216 14.74 -12.35 13.19
C SER A 216 14.30 -12.41 11.73
N PHE A 217 15.17 -12.93 10.86
CA PHE A 217 14.81 -13.20 9.46
C PHE A 217 13.61 -14.15 9.33
N GLY A 218 13.47 -15.11 10.26
CA GLY A 218 12.34 -16.03 10.32
C GLY A 218 11.00 -15.32 10.53
N ALA A 219 10.95 -14.29 11.38
CA ALA A 219 9.73 -13.52 11.63
C ALA A 219 9.23 -12.82 10.35
N THR A 220 10.15 -12.21 9.59
CA THR A 220 9.84 -11.57 8.32
C THR A 220 9.31 -12.56 7.28
N VAL A 221 9.92 -13.76 7.19
CA VAL A 221 9.45 -14.80 6.27
C VAL A 221 8.05 -15.30 6.65
N ILE A 222 7.78 -15.51 7.95
CA ILE A 222 6.44 -15.91 8.43
C ILE A 222 5.41 -14.84 8.09
N TRP A 223 5.72 -13.56 8.30
CA TRP A 223 4.84 -12.45 7.95
C TRP A 223 4.54 -12.38 6.45
N VAL A 224 5.56 -12.48 5.59
CA VAL A 224 5.37 -12.52 4.12
C VAL A 224 4.50 -13.72 3.73
N ALA A 225 4.79 -14.90 4.28
CA ALA A 225 4.03 -16.11 3.99
C ALA A 225 2.56 -15.98 4.43
N ALA A 226 2.31 -15.42 5.60
CA ALA A 226 0.95 -15.18 6.12
C ALA A 226 0.17 -14.23 5.20
N ILE A 227 0.76 -13.10 4.80
CA ILE A 227 0.10 -12.14 3.90
C ILE A 227 -0.19 -12.75 2.53
N VAL A 228 0.79 -13.45 1.94
CA VAL A 228 0.60 -14.09 0.64
C VAL A 228 -0.49 -15.15 0.71
N LEU A 229 -0.51 -15.96 1.77
CA LEU A 229 -1.55 -16.97 1.98
C LEU A 229 -2.94 -16.32 2.10
N VAL A 230 -3.08 -15.27 2.91
CA VAL A 230 -4.34 -14.55 3.08
C VAL A 230 -4.78 -13.89 1.78
N LEU A 231 -3.87 -13.25 1.04
CA LEU A 231 -4.17 -12.62 -0.25
C LEU A 231 -4.67 -13.63 -1.28
N LEU A 232 -4.02 -14.80 -1.37
CA LEU A 232 -4.43 -15.88 -2.27
C LEU A 232 -5.78 -16.48 -1.85
N PHE A 233 -5.96 -16.77 -0.56
CA PHE A 233 -7.17 -17.39 -0.04
C PHE A 233 -8.38 -16.47 -0.15
N THR A 234 -8.27 -15.24 0.34
CA THR A 234 -9.37 -14.27 0.34
C THR A 234 -9.71 -13.83 -1.07
N GLY A 235 -8.72 -13.73 -1.96
CA GLY A 235 -8.99 -13.41 -3.35
C GLY A 235 -9.63 -14.58 -4.12
N TRP A 236 -9.23 -15.83 -3.86
CA TRP A 236 -9.94 -17.00 -4.37
C TRP A 236 -11.38 -17.04 -3.88
N LEU A 237 -11.60 -16.77 -2.60
CA LEU A 237 -12.94 -16.71 -2.00
C LEU A 237 -13.78 -15.59 -2.63
N ALA A 238 -13.22 -14.38 -2.75
CA ALA A 238 -13.87 -13.24 -3.40
C ALA A 238 -14.22 -13.55 -4.87
N SER A 239 -13.38 -14.33 -5.56
CA SER A 239 -13.68 -14.78 -6.92
C SER A 239 -14.91 -15.71 -7.02
N LYS A 240 -15.23 -16.45 -5.95
CA LYS A 240 -16.42 -17.30 -5.90
C LYS A 240 -17.66 -16.53 -5.45
N VAL A 241 -17.50 -15.60 -4.50
CA VAL A 241 -18.60 -14.86 -3.90
C VAL A 241 -19.11 -13.75 -4.84
N VAL A 242 -18.21 -13.04 -5.54
CA VAL A 242 -18.61 -11.90 -6.37
C VAL A 242 -19.11 -12.39 -7.74
N PRO A 243 -20.35 -12.08 -8.16
CA PRO A 243 -20.91 -12.55 -9.42
C PRO A 243 -20.25 -11.88 -10.63
N GLY A 244 -20.06 -12.63 -11.72
CA GLY A 244 -19.51 -12.12 -13.00
C GLY A 244 -18.66 -13.13 -13.76
N ARG A 245 -18.16 -12.77 -14.94
CA ARG A 245 -17.20 -13.59 -15.71
C ARG A 245 -15.87 -12.85 -15.83
N ARG A 246 -14.77 -13.59 -15.71
CA ARG A 246 -13.42 -13.06 -15.93
C ARG A 246 -13.26 -12.64 -17.39
N VAL A 247 -12.77 -11.42 -17.62
CA VAL A 247 -12.45 -10.97 -18.98
C VAL A 247 -11.05 -11.49 -19.34
N PRO A 248 -10.85 -12.16 -20.49
CA PRO A 248 -9.51 -12.55 -20.90
C PRO A 248 -8.62 -11.31 -21.09
N LEU A 249 -7.36 -11.40 -20.65
CA LEU A 249 -6.37 -10.35 -20.89
C LEU A 249 -6.09 -10.26 -22.39
N ILE A 250 -6.61 -9.21 -23.03
CA ILE A 250 -6.24 -8.79 -24.38
C ILE A 250 -5.45 -7.50 -24.19
N THR A 251 -4.12 -7.57 -24.32
CA THR A 251 -3.26 -6.39 -24.22
C THR A 251 -2.22 -6.49 -25.32
N GLU A 252 -2.27 -5.54 -26.25
CA GLU A 252 -1.18 -5.24 -27.18
C GLU A 252 0.08 -4.96 -26.35
N LEU A 253 1.19 -5.66 -26.59
CA LEU A 253 2.44 -5.38 -25.88
C LEU A 253 3.11 -4.16 -26.52
N PRO A 254 3.15 -2.98 -25.86
CA PRO A 254 3.88 -1.85 -26.40
C PRO A 254 5.39 -2.14 -26.44
N PRO A 255 6.14 -1.56 -27.41
CA PRO A 255 7.59 -1.64 -27.41
C PRO A 255 8.16 -0.96 -26.16
N MET A 256 9.22 -1.52 -25.57
CA MET A 256 9.90 -0.85 -24.46
C MET A 256 10.57 0.42 -24.98
N ARG A 257 10.33 1.52 -24.28
CA ARG A 257 10.90 2.84 -24.57
C ARG A 257 11.78 3.25 -23.39
N MET A 258 12.79 4.08 -23.64
CA MET A 258 13.49 4.71 -22.52
C MET A 258 12.59 5.78 -21.91
N PRO A 259 12.48 5.86 -20.58
CA PRO A 259 11.64 6.83 -19.90
C PRO A 259 12.19 8.24 -20.14
N VAL A 260 11.29 9.19 -20.46
CA VAL A 260 11.67 10.59 -20.67
C VAL A 260 11.54 11.32 -19.33
N LEU A 261 12.67 11.77 -18.77
CA LEU A 261 12.74 12.43 -17.46
C LEU A 261 11.70 13.56 -17.30
N GLY A 262 11.49 14.37 -18.34
CA GLY A 262 10.50 15.46 -18.31
C GLY A 262 9.05 14.98 -18.13
N ASN A 263 8.69 13.83 -18.72
CA ASN A 263 7.35 13.25 -18.53
C ASN A 263 7.20 12.69 -17.13
N VAL A 264 8.22 11.99 -16.64
CA VAL A 264 8.24 11.44 -15.27
C VAL A 264 8.06 12.58 -14.25
N LEU A 265 8.86 13.64 -14.34
CA LEU A 265 8.77 14.79 -13.42
C LEU A 265 7.41 15.50 -13.49
N LYS A 266 6.86 15.70 -14.70
CA LYS A 266 5.54 16.34 -14.86
C LYS A 266 4.42 15.48 -14.26
N LYS A 267 4.46 14.16 -14.46
CA LYS A 267 3.51 13.22 -13.86
C LYS A 267 3.63 13.20 -12.34
N THR A 268 4.85 13.12 -11.82
CA THR A 268 5.12 13.15 -10.38
C THR A 268 4.63 14.45 -9.76
N GLY A 269 4.93 15.61 -10.35
CA GLY A 269 4.45 16.91 -9.87
C GLY A 269 2.92 17.01 -9.85
N GLY A 270 2.24 16.48 -10.87
CA GLY A 270 0.77 16.42 -10.90
C GLY A 270 0.19 15.55 -9.76
N ARG A 271 0.79 14.38 -9.49
CA ARG A 271 0.38 13.49 -8.41
C ARG A 271 0.66 14.09 -7.03
N LEU A 272 1.79 14.79 -6.87
CA LEU A 272 2.13 15.49 -5.63
C LEU A 272 1.19 16.67 -5.37
N LYS A 273 0.85 17.46 -6.39
CA LYS A 273 -0.14 18.53 -6.24
C LYS A 273 -1.49 17.97 -5.79
N TRP A 274 -1.93 16.86 -6.38
CA TRP A 274 -3.16 16.20 -5.95
C TRP A 274 -3.06 15.68 -4.51
N TYR A 275 -1.93 15.10 -4.12
CA TYR A 275 -1.66 14.70 -2.74
C TYR A 275 -1.78 15.89 -1.78
N LEU A 276 -1.15 17.03 -2.07
CA LEU A 276 -1.21 18.23 -1.23
C LEU A 276 -2.65 18.75 -1.05
N ILE A 277 -3.46 18.69 -2.12
CA ILE A 277 -4.82 19.26 -2.10
C ILE A 277 -5.84 18.30 -1.48
N GLU A 278 -5.79 17.01 -1.80
CA GLU A 278 -6.81 16.06 -1.34
C GLU A 278 -6.39 15.36 -0.04
N VAL A 279 -5.11 15.03 0.12
CA VAL A 279 -4.66 14.15 1.21
C VAL A 279 -4.37 14.96 2.48
N ILE A 280 -3.64 16.07 2.41
CA ILE A 280 -3.31 16.88 3.61
C ILE A 280 -4.56 17.30 4.41
N PRO A 281 -5.64 17.82 3.80
CA PRO A 281 -6.84 18.18 4.58
C PRO A 281 -7.46 16.99 5.30
N LEU A 282 -7.44 15.80 4.69
CA LEU A 282 -7.91 14.57 5.33
C LEU A 282 -7.05 14.19 6.52
N PHE A 283 -5.74 14.44 6.46
CA PHE A 283 -4.84 14.25 7.60
C PHE A 283 -5.18 15.18 8.76
N LEU A 284 -5.38 16.48 8.49
CA LEU A 284 -5.74 17.46 9.53
C LEU A 284 -7.11 17.14 10.17
N ILE A 285 -8.08 16.72 9.36
CA ILE A 285 -9.39 16.28 9.87
C ILE A 285 -9.22 15.02 10.74
N GLY A 286 -8.39 14.06 10.31
CA GLY A 286 -8.10 12.85 11.08
C GLY A 286 -7.47 13.14 12.44
N THR A 287 -6.49 14.05 12.50
CA THR A 287 -5.85 14.45 13.76
C THR A 287 -6.78 15.27 14.65
N LEU A 288 -7.61 16.14 14.07
CA LEU A 288 -8.64 16.87 14.82
C LEU A 288 -9.65 15.90 15.47
N ILE A 289 -10.10 14.88 14.73
CA ILE A 289 -10.98 13.84 15.27
C ILE A 289 -10.28 13.12 16.42
N MET A 290 -9.00 12.77 16.30
CA MET A 290 -8.21 12.16 17.39
C MET A 290 -8.18 13.03 18.64
N PHE A 291 -7.82 14.29 18.48
CA PHE A 291 -7.75 15.23 19.60
C PHE A 291 -9.10 15.33 20.33
N VAL A 292 -10.21 15.39 19.59
CA VAL A 292 -11.56 15.44 20.17
C VAL A 292 -11.92 14.11 20.86
N LEU A 293 -11.58 12.98 20.26
CA LEU A 293 -11.84 11.64 20.84
C LEU A 293 -11.01 11.39 22.11
N ASP A 294 -9.76 11.85 22.12
CA ASP A 294 -8.88 11.79 23.28
C ASP A 294 -9.41 12.68 24.40
N ARG A 295 -9.70 13.95 24.10
CA ARG A 295 -10.18 14.91 25.10
C ARG A 295 -11.55 14.55 25.68
N SER A 296 -12.42 13.92 24.89
CA SER A 296 -13.75 13.45 25.33
C SER A 296 -13.69 12.16 26.15
N GLY A 297 -12.52 11.51 26.27
CA GLY A 297 -12.37 10.22 26.96
C GLY A 297 -12.92 9.03 26.16
N ALA A 298 -13.42 9.26 24.94
CA ALA A 298 -13.90 8.21 24.05
C ALA A 298 -12.75 7.33 23.54
N LEU A 299 -11.56 7.89 23.30
CA LEU A 299 -10.39 7.15 22.84
C LEU A 299 -9.92 6.11 23.88
N PRO A 300 -9.67 6.46 25.16
CA PRO A 300 -9.40 5.48 26.22
C PRO A 300 -10.48 4.41 26.33
N TRP A 301 -11.76 4.78 26.19
CA TRP A 301 -12.86 3.81 26.25
C TRP A 301 -12.82 2.80 25.10
N ILE A 302 -12.52 3.23 23.88
CA ILE A 302 -12.34 2.34 22.71
C ILE A 302 -11.14 1.42 22.92
N ILE A 303 -10.03 1.95 23.45
CA ILE A 303 -8.82 1.17 23.75
C ILE A 303 -9.16 0.09 24.78
N GLU A 304 -9.87 0.43 25.86
CA GLU A 304 -10.29 -0.50 26.91
C GLU A 304 -11.24 -1.58 26.35
N ALA A 305 -12.20 -1.20 25.51
CA ALA A 305 -13.10 -2.13 24.85
C ALA A 305 -12.38 -3.09 23.89
N GLY A 306 -11.24 -2.66 23.31
CA GLY A 306 -10.38 -3.48 22.45
C GLY A 306 -9.48 -4.46 23.22
N LYS A 307 -9.10 -4.16 24.47
CA LYS A 307 -8.22 -5.00 25.30
C LYS A 307 -8.60 -6.47 25.38
N PRO A 308 -9.86 -6.90 25.63
CA PRO A 308 -10.17 -8.33 25.72
C PRO A 308 -9.87 -9.08 24.41
N LEU A 309 -10.01 -8.41 23.28
CA LEU A 309 -9.76 -9.00 21.97
C LEU A 309 -8.26 -9.01 21.64
N VAL A 310 -7.52 -7.96 22.03
CA VAL A 310 -6.07 -7.85 21.83
C VAL A 310 -5.27 -8.75 22.79
N VAL A 311 -5.61 -8.77 24.07
CA VAL A 311 -4.93 -9.60 25.07
C VAL A 311 -5.42 -11.04 25.01
N GLY A 312 -6.73 -11.26 24.92
CA GLY A 312 -7.31 -12.59 24.97
C GLY A 312 -7.10 -13.40 23.69
N TRP A 313 -7.44 -12.82 22.53
CA TRP A 313 -7.41 -13.55 21.25
C TRP A 313 -6.04 -13.47 20.55
N LEU A 314 -5.47 -12.27 20.45
CA LEU A 314 -4.16 -12.05 19.82
C LEU A 314 -2.98 -12.36 20.76
N GLY A 315 -3.20 -12.40 22.07
CA GLY A 315 -2.15 -12.66 23.05
C GLY A 315 -1.12 -11.53 23.17
N LEU A 316 -1.48 -10.31 22.79
CA LEU A 316 -0.62 -9.11 22.81
C LEU A 316 -0.70 -8.38 24.16
N PRO A 317 0.30 -7.56 24.51
CA PRO A 317 0.24 -6.70 25.69
C PRO A 317 -0.92 -5.68 25.57
N PRO A 318 -1.55 -5.27 26.69
CA PRO A 318 -2.71 -4.38 26.67
C PRO A 318 -2.43 -3.01 26.03
N GLU A 319 -1.18 -2.55 26.05
CA GLU A 319 -0.69 -1.33 25.42
C GLU A 319 -0.83 -1.39 23.88
N ALA A 320 -0.73 -2.59 23.29
CA ALA A 320 -0.90 -2.78 21.85
C ALA A 320 -2.31 -2.43 21.36
N SER A 321 -3.31 -2.40 22.24
CA SER A 321 -4.67 -1.96 21.88
C SER A 321 -4.69 -0.52 21.35
N ALA A 322 -3.86 0.37 21.89
CA ALA A 322 -3.73 1.74 21.41
C ALA A 322 -3.19 1.78 19.97
N ALA A 323 -2.22 0.91 19.66
CA ALA A 323 -1.66 0.79 18.31
C ALA A 323 -2.72 0.38 17.27
N PHE A 324 -3.62 -0.54 17.59
CA PHE A 324 -4.72 -0.89 16.68
C PHE A 324 -5.68 0.28 16.45
N VAL A 325 -6.08 1.01 17.50
CA VAL A 325 -6.97 2.16 17.38
C VAL A 325 -6.33 3.27 16.53
N MET A 326 -5.05 3.57 16.77
CA MET A 326 -4.28 4.52 15.95
C MET A 326 -4.13 4.02 14.50
N GLY A 327 -3.95 2.72 14.30
CA GLY A 327 -3.88 2.05 13.01
C GLY A 327 -5.12 2.27 12.12
N PHE A 328 -6.31 2.32 12.71
CA PHE A 328 -7.56 2.60 11.97
C PHE A 328 -7.53 3.97 11.30
N LEU A 329 -6.98 4.97 11.97
CA LEU A 329 -6.83 6.30 11.40
C LEU A 329 -5.72 6.30 10.37
N ARG A 330 -4.58 5.72 10.76
CA ARG A 330 -3.39 5.66 9.93
C ARG A 330 -2.60 4.39 10.26
N ARG A 331 -2.51 3.51 9.26
CA ARG A 331 -1.83 2.21 9.38
C ARG A 331 -0.41 2.30 9.91
N ASP A 332 0.33 3.31 9.48
CA ASP A 332 1.73 3.49 9.87
C ASP A 332 1.86 3.81 11.37
N PHE A 333 0.89 4.52 11.96
CA PHE A 333 0.87 4.79 13.41
C PHE A 333 0.58 3.54 14.22
N GLY A 334 -0.24 2.64 13.70
CA GLY A 334 -0.42 1.33 14.32
C GLY A 334 0.86 0.51 14.27
N ALA A 335 1.54 0.49 13.12
CA ALA A 335 2.81 -0.21 12.99
C ALA A 335 3.91 0.40 13.88
N SER A 336 4.02 1.73 13.93
CA SER A 336 5.00 2.41 14.78
C SER A 336 4.68 2.27 16.27
N GLY A 337 3.40 2.24 16.64
CA GLY A 337 2.97 1.93 18.00
C GLY A 337 3.40 0.52 18.46
N LEU A 338 3.32 -0.48 17.58
CA LEU A 338 3.89 -1.80 17.85
C LEU A 338 5.43 -1.79 17.86
N PHE A 339 6.06 -0.98 16.99
CA PHE A 339 7.52 -0.84 16.95
C PHE A 339 8.06 -0.24 18.25
N ALA A 340 7.37 0.74 18.83
CA ALA A 340 7.74 1.33 20.12
C ALA A 340 7.74 0.29 21.26
N LEU A 341 6.91 -0.75 21.16
CA LEU A 341 6.81 -1.86 22.11
C LEU A 341 7.78 -3.02 21.81
N GLN A 342 8.77 -2.83 20.91
CA GLN A 342 9.68 -3.90 20.49
C GLN A 342 10.44 -4.59 21.65
N GLY A 343 10.69 -3.88 22.74
CA GLY A 343 11.38 -4.42 23.93
C GLY A 343 10.52 -5.34 24.80
N GLU A 344 9.19 -5.27 24.65
CA GLU A 344 8.22 -6.02 25.45
C GLU A 344 7.53 -7.14 24.66
N LEU A 345 7.68 -7.13 23.33
CA LEU A 345 7.06 -8.10 22.43
C LEU A 345 7.95 -9.34 22.24
N SER A 346 7.38 -10.52 22.48
CA SER A 346 7.98 -11.77 21.98
C SER A 346 7.94 -11.83 20.45
N MET A 347 8.80 -12.65 19.83
CA MET A 347 8.81 -12.86 18.38
C MET A 347 7.43 -13.24 17.82
N VAL A 348 6.70 -14.12 18.53
CA VAL A 348 5.35 -14.54 18.13
C VAL A 348 4.37 -13.37 18.20
N GLN A 349 4.40 -12.60 19.29
CA GLN A 349 3.54 -11.42 19.45
C GLN A 349 3.84 -10.35 18.40
N ALA A 350 5.11 -10.06 18.11
CA ALA A 350 5.48 -9.11 17.08
C ALA A 350 4.94 -9.53 15.69
N VAL A 351 5.08 -10.81 15.32
CA VAL A 351 4.55 -11.34 14.06
C VAL A 351 3.02 -11.27 14.02
N VAL A 352 2.34 -11.71 15.09
CA VAL A 352 0.87 -11.68 15.19
C VAL A 352 0.35 -10.25 15.12
N GLY A 353 0.95 -9.33 15.87
CA GLY A 353 0.62 -7.92 15.87
C GLY A 353 0.79 -7.31 14.48
N MET A 354 1.94 -7.54 13.83
CA MET A 354 2.23 -6.97 12.51
C MET A 354 1.37 -7.56 11.39
N VAL A 355 1.10 -8.87 11.39
CA VAL A 355 0.15 -9.49 10.44
C VAL A 355 -1.23 -8.89 10.67
N THR A 356 -1.66 -8.78 11.93
CA THR A 356 -2.97 -8.22 12.25
C THR A 356 -3.06 -6.78 11.80
N ILE A 357 -2.13 -5.88 12.15
CA ILE A 357 -2.14 -4.48 11.69
C ILE A 357 -2.08 -4.35 10.17
N THR A 358 -1.41 -5.28 9.47
CA THR A 358 -1.40 -5.29 8.01
C THR A 358 -2.76 -5.61 7.42
N LEU A 359 -3.51 -6.53 8.05
CA LEU A 359 -4.85 -6.92 7.64
C LEU A 359 -5.94 -6.00 8.19
N PHE A 360 -5.67 -5.34 9.31
CA PHE A 360 -6.60 -4.62 10.15
C PHE A 360 -6.83 -3.22 9.58
N VAL A 361 -7.81 -3.17 8.67
CA VAL A 361 -8.57 -1.98 8.24
C VAL A 361 -7.82 -0.98 7.35
N PRO A 362 -8.40 -0.55 6.21
CA PRO A 362 -7.87 0.59 5.46
C PRO A 362 -7.85 1.86 6.33
N CYS A 363 -6.79 2.67 6.22
CA CYS A 363 -6.76 3.98 6.88
C CYS A 363 -7.95 4.86 6.45
N ILE A 364 -8.28 5.90 7.22
CA ILE A 364 -9.41 6.81 6.93
C ILE A 364 -9.39 7.31 5.48
N ALA A 365 -8.21 7.72 4.98
CA ALA A 365 -8.07 8.19 3.61
C ALA A 365 -8.44 7.10 2.58
N SER A 366 -7.98 5.87 2.79
CA SER A 366 -8.34 4.74 1.94
C SER A 366 -9.82 4.41 2.06
N LEU A 367 -10.40 4.44 3.26
CA LEU A 367 -11.83 4.19 3.48
C LEU A 367 -12.68 5.23 2.74
N MET A 368 -12.35 6.51 2.85
CA MET A 368 -13.06 7.59 2.15
C MET A 368 -12.98 7.42 0.63
N MET A 369 -11.83 7.00 0.10
CA MET A 369 -11.71 6.71 -1.32
C MET A 369 -12.50 5.48 -1.75
N ILE A 370 -12.57 4.44 -0.92
CA ILE A 370 -13.43 3.27 -1.17
C ILE A 370 -14.91 3.71 -1.18
N VAL A 371 -15.33 4.57 -0.25
CA VAL A 371 -16.67 5.16 -0.22
C VAL A 371 -16.94 5.97 -1.50
N LYS A 372 -15.98 6.77 -1.96
CA LYS A 372 -16.08 7.58 -3.18
C LYS A 372 -16.16 6.73 -4.45
N GLU A 373 -15.43 5.61 -4.51
CA GLU A 373 -15.39 4.73 -5.71
C GLU A 373 -16.49 3.66 -5.76
N GLN A 374 -16.94 3.14 -4.63
CA GLN A 374 -17.87 1.99 -4.56
C GLN A 374 -19.18 2.32 -3.83
N GLY A 375 -19.28 3.47 -3.19
CA GLY A 375 -20.42 3.88 -2.38
C GLY A 375 -20.36 3.37 -0.93
N MET A 376 -21.11 4.05 -0.06
CA MET A 376 -21.08 3.82 1.40
C MET A 376 -21.47 2.39 1.79
N LYS A 377 -22.49 1.81 1.14
CA LYS A 377 -22.98 0.45 1.47
C LYS A 377 -21.90 -0.61 1.23
N VAL A 378 -21.18 -0.50 0.11
CA VAL A 378 -20.14 -1.45 -0.26
C VAL A 378 -18.91 -1.26 0.62
N ALA A 379 -18.54 -0.02 0.94
CA ALA A 379 -17.45 0.27 1.86
C ALA A 379 -17.72 -0.30 3.28
N ALA A 380 -18.93 -0.12 3.79
CA ALA A 380 -19.35 -0.68 5.08
C ALA A 380 -19.31 -2.22 5.07
N LEU A 381 -19.79 -2.85 3.99
CA LEU A 381 -19.69 -4.30 3.83
C LEU A 381 -18.23 -4.77 3.77
N MET A 382 -17.35 -4.05 3.06
CA MET A 382 -15.93 -4.38 3.03
C MET A 382 -15.31 -4.30 4.42
N LEU A 383 -15.57 -3.24 5.19
CA LEU A 383 -15.08 -3.13 6.56
C LEU A 383 -15.60 -4.26 7.46
N ALA A 384 -16.89 -4.56 7.37
CA ALA A 384 -17.52 -5.65 8.11
C ALA A 384 -16.93 -7.03 7.78
N MET A 385 -16.35 -7.20 6.59
CA MET A 385 -15.63 -8.42 6.22
C MET A 385 -14.15 -8.37 6.61
N ILE A 386 -13.48 -7.22 6.47
CA ILE A 386 -12.05 -7.05 6.72
C ILE A 386 -11.73 -7.18 8.21
N ILE A 387 -12.46 -6.48 9.09
CA ILE A 387 -12.17 -6.43 10.53
C ILE A 387 -12.19 -7.84 11.16
N PRO A 388 -13.26 -8.65 10.99
CA PRO A 388 -13.29 -9.97 11.58
C PRO A 388 -12.24 -10.89 10.96
N THR A 389 -11.99 -10.78 9.65
CA THR A 389 -10.98 -11.60 8.97
C THR A 389 -9.58 -11.31 9.51
N ALA A 390 -9.24 -10.03 9.74
CA ALA A 390 -7.94 -9.63 10.27
C ALA A 390 -7.69 -10.23 11.66
N PHE A 391 -8.65 -10.11 12.58
CA PHE A 391 -8.53 -10.67 13.91
C PHE A 391 -8.59 -12.19 13.95
N LEU A 392 -9.42 -12.81 13.10
CA LEU A 392 -9.47 -14.27 12.98
C LEU A 392 -8.13 -14.81 12.52
N VAL A 393 -7.54 -14.24 11.47
CA VAL A 393 -6.21 -14.64 10.97
C VAL A 393 -5.14 -14.40 12.04
N GLY A 394 -5.16 -13.25 12.71
CA GLY A 394 -4.23 -12.92 13.78
C GLY A 394 -4.26 -13.93 14.94
N GLY A 395 -5.45 -14.26 15.44
CA GLY A 395 -5.59 -15.26 16.52
C GLY A 395 -5.27 -16.69 16.09
N LEU A 396 -5.64 -17.09 14.88
CA LEU A 396 -5.21 -18.38 14.32
C LEU A 396 -3.70 -18.46 14.21
N LEU A 397 -3.03 -17.37 13.80
CA LEU A 397 -1.58 -17.31 13.73
C LEU A 397 -0.95 -17.37 15.12
N ASN A 398 -1.53 -16.70 16.12
CA ASN A 398 -1.08 -16.77 17.51
C ASN A 398 -1.14 -18.20 18.06
N HIS A 399 -2.29 -18.87 17.91
CA HIS A 399 -2.45 -20.26 18.34
C HIS A 399 -1.55 -21.22 17.56
N GLY A 400 -1.40 -21.01 16.24
CA GLY A 400 -0.51 -21.82 15.41
C GLY A 400 0.95 -21.68 15.84
N LEU A 401 1.44 -20.46 16.01
CA LEU A 401 2.85 -20.22 16.36
C LEU A 401 3.21 -20.68 17.78
N ARG A 402 2.30 -20.55 18.76
CA ARG A 402 2.50 -21.06 20.13
C ARG A 402 2.51 -22.60 20.25
N LEU A 403 2.11 -23.31 19.19
CA LEU A 403 2.24 -24.78 19.14
C LEU A 403 3.61 -25.22 18.60
N PHE A 404 4.29 -24.34 17.86
CA PHE A 404 5.60 -24.62 17.26
C PHE A 404 6.78 -24.02 18.04
N PHE A 405 6.53 -22.94 18.78
CA PHE A 405 7.46 -22.24 19.69
C PHE A 405 6.87 -22.21 21.09
#